data_AF-A0AA36JGF6-F1
#
_entry.id   AF-A0AA36JGF6-F1
#
_cell.length_a   1.000
_cell.length_b   1.000
_cell.length_c   1.000
_cell.angle_alpha   90.00
_cell.angle_beta   90.00
_cell.angle_gamma   90.00
#
_symmetry.space_group_name_H-M   'P 1'
#
loop_
_entity.id
_entity.type
_entity.pdbx_description
1 polymer ?
#
loop_
_entity_poly.entity_id
_entity_poly.type
_entity_poly.pdbx_seq_one_letter_code
_entity_poly.pdbx_strand_id
1 'polypeptide(L)'
;MEAFARVQNVDRATMQRDFASLDLDGDGLLNAEELAQSFRPEVLQREPAHSLEPELNPRGLTPPAPTPELQVDEALRVPDLQAAPSAFSAFSAPAPASLAMLQGAQGTAGAAESAAEAVVKELNLESQAEEQAQSFERRAVELRANATAVAKLSSQRALRAGAVAGETKAKDLLQQVLAIEQKASEAEAQAAALRKRAAAELRQADDFSSIANAAMKM
;
A
#
# COMPACT_ATOMS: atom_id res chain seq x y z
N MET A 1 -5.84 23.69 -11.06
CA MET A 1 -4.51 23.84 -10.45
C MET A 1 -4.20 25.24 -9.93
N GLU A 2 -4.71 26.34 -10.52
CA GLU A 2 -4.40 27.72 -10.04
C GLU A 2 -4.84 28.01 -8.60
N ALA A 3 -5.92 27.39 -8.12
CA ALA A 3 -6.39 27.56 -6.74
C ALA A 3 -5.46 26.92 -5.70
N PHE A 4 -4.76 25.83 -6.04
CA PHE A 4 -3.88 25.10 -5.12
C PHE A 4 -2.52 25.80 -4.96
N ALA A 5 -1.99 26.37 -6.05
CA ALA A 5 -0.73 27.11 -6.05
C ALA A 5 -0.76 28.38 -5.17
N ARG A 6 -1.89 29.09 -5.16
CA ARG A 6 -2.05 30.30 -4.31
C ARG A 6 -2.07 29.99 -2.81
N VAL A 7 -2.54 28.80 -2.42
CA VAL A 7 -2.68 28.44 -1.00
C VAL A 7 -1.34 28.02 -0.38
N GLN A 8 -0.42 27.47 -1.18
CA GLN A 8 0.86 26.97 -0.66
C GLN A 8 2.05 27.89 -0.96
N ASN A 9 1.86 29.05 -1.60
CA ASN A 9 2.95 29.95 -2.01
C ASN A 9 4.05 29.26 -2.86
N VAL A 10 3.72 28.15 -3.52
CA VAL A 10 4.68 27.43 -4.34
C VAL A 10 4.57 27.96 -5.77
N ASP A 11 5.69 28.47 -6.27
CA ASP A 11 5.78 29.03 -7.61
C ASP A 11 5.52 27.94 -8.67
N ARG A 12 4.68 28.27 -9.65
CA ARG A 12 4.27 27.36 -10.72
C ARG A 12 5.48 26.85 -11.52
N ALA A 13 6.47 27.72 -11.74
CA ALA A 13 7.69 27.35 -12.44
C ALA A 13 8.51 26.30 -11.66
N THR A 14 8.42 26.30 -10.33
CA THR A 14 9.08 25.31 -9.48
C THR A 14 8.36 23.97 -9.54
N MET A 15 7.03 23.95 -9.42
CA MET A 15 6.27 22.69 -9.56
C MET A 15 6.45 22.05 -10.95
N GLN A 16 6.49 22.83 -12.02
CA GLN A 16 6.74 22.29 -13.36
C GLN A 16 8.14 21.70 -13.49
N ARG A 17 9.14 22.32 -12.85
CA ARG A 17 10.51 21.80 -12.83
C ARG A 17 10.59 20.49 -12.04
N ASP A 18 9.95 20.44 -10.87
CA ASP A 18 9.96 19.25 -10.01
C ASP A 18 9.21 18.10 -10.71
N PHE A 19 8.05 18.38 -11.30
CA PHE A 19 7.29 17.38 -12.06
C PHE A 19 8.07 16.86 -13.27
N ALA A 20 8.71 17.77 -14.03
CA ALA A 20 9.56 17.38 -15.16
C ALA A 20 10.83 16.63 -14.77
N SER A 21 11.24 16.67 -13.49
CA SER A 21 12.36 15.87 -12.99
C SER A 21 11.95 14.46 -12.56
N LEU A 22 10.65 14.25 -12.31
CA LEU A 22 10.06 12.99 -11.92
C LEU A 22 9.53 12.20 -13.12
N ASP A 23 9.07 12.91 -14.14
CA ASP A 23 8.64 12.38 -15.44
C ASP A 23 9.87 12.07 -16.29
N LEU A 24 10.29 10.80 -16.31
CA LEU A 24 11.54 10.36 -16.91
C LEU A 24 11.40 10.14 -18.41
N ASP A 25 10.19 9.85 -18.89
CA ASP A 25 9.91 9.59 -20.29
C ASP A 25 9.32 10.80 -21.05
N GLY A 26 8.86 11.81 -20.32
CA GLY A 26 8.39 13.09 -20.84
C GLY A 26 6.99 13.05 -21.43
N ASP A 27 6.16 12.09 -21.02
CA ASP A 27 4.79 11.93 -21.51
C ASP A 27 3.77 12.87 -20.80
N GLY A 28 4.20 13.51 -19.70
CA GLY A 28 3.41 14.43 -18.90
C GLY A 28 2.54 13.77 -17.81
N LEU A 29 2.69 12.47 -17.57
CA LEU A 29 2.01 11.69 -16.54
C LEU A 29 3.04 10.98 -15.65
N LEU A 30 2.83 10.98 -14.33
CA LEU A 30 3.69 10.22 -13.42
C LEU A 30 3.13 8.82 -13.22
N ASN A 31 3.86 7.81 -13.67
CA ASN A 31 3.52 6.42 -13.39
C ASN A 31 4.08 5.97 -12.01
N ALA A 32 3.60 4.83 -11.51
CA ALA A 32 3.98 4.34 -10.18
C ALA A 32 5.47 3.98 -10.08
N GLU A 33 6.10 3.62 -11.20
CA GLU A 33 7.51 3.23 -11.27
C GLU A 33 8.43 4.45 -11.16
N GLU A 34 8.09 5.54 -11.85
CA GLU A 34 8.77 6.84 -11.77
C GLU A 34 8.66 7.45 -10.38
N LEU A 35 7.45 7.40 -9.79
CA LEU A 35 7.24 7.86 -8.43
C LEU A 35 8.07 7.03 -7.44
N ALA A 36 8.10 5.70 -7.60
CA ALA A 36 8.91 4.82 -6.76
C ALA A 36 10.42 5.08 -6.91
N GLN A 37 10.91 5.48 -8.09
CA GLN A 37 12.30 5.86 -8.28
C GLN A 37 12.66 7.16 -7.55
N SER A 38 11.75 8.14 -7.49
CA SER A 38 12.00 9.39 -6.78
C SER A 38 12.13 9.25 -5.26
N PHE A 39 11.47 8.25 -4.69
CA PHE A 39 11.55 7.92 -3.27
C PHE A 39 12.65 6.92 -2.94
N ARG A 40 13.43 6.44 -3.94
CA ARG A 40 14.65 5.72 -3.62
C ARG A 40 15.59 6.72 -2.95
N PRO A 41 15.88 6.57 -1.64
CA PRO A 41 16.84 7.44 -0.99
C PRO A 41 18.12 7.34 -1.81
N GLU A 42 18.69 8.50 -2.15
CA GLU A 42 19.91 8.69 -2.92
C GLU A 42 21.10 8.14 -2.10
N VAL A 43 21.10 6.82 -1.90
CA VAL A 43 22.09 6.08 -1.16
C VAL A 43 23.27 5.90 -2.11
N LEU A 44 24.22 6.83 -1.96
CA LEU A 44 25.64 6.62 -2.16
C LEU A 44 26.10 6.31 -3.60
N GLN A 45 25.88 7.25 -4.53
CA GLN A 45 26.72 7.35 -5.74
C GLN A 45 27.64 8.57 -5.67
N ARG A 46 28.60 8.54 -4.73
CA ARG A 46 29.85 9.32 -4.84
C ARG A 46 30.92 8.65 -4.00
N GLU A 47 31.76 7.86 -4.65
CA GLU A 47 33.24 7.98 -4.64
C GLU A 47 33.85 6.80 -5.41
N PRO A 48 34.63 7.03 -6.49
CA PRO A 48 35.48 5.99 -7.07
C PRO A 48 36.69 5.73 -6.16
N ALA A 49 36.89 4.45 -5.86
CA ALA A 49 37.93 3.93 -4.98
C ALA A 49 39.37 4.22 -5.46
N HIS A 50 40.20 4.68 -4.52
CA HIS A 50 41.63 4.37 -4.49
C HIS A 50 41.98 3.75 -3.13
N SER A 51 42.09 2.41 -3.17
CA SER A 51 43.14 1.56 -2.59
C SER A 51 43.63 1.85 -1.16
N LEU A 52 43.29 0.97 -0.21
CA LEU A 52 44.16 -0.12 0.32
C LEU A 52 43.49 -0.77 1.56
N GLU A 53 43.58 -2.09 1.62
CA GLU A 53 43.10 -3.12 2.58
C GLU A 53 43.30 -2.85 4.11
N PRO A 54 42.81 -3.70 5.07
CA PRO A 54 42.19 -5.04 4.91
C PRO A 54 40.85 -5.29 5.64
N GLU A 55 40.04 -6.10 4.94
CA GLU A 55 39.24 -7.23 5.39
C GLU A 55 39.01 -7.47 6.90
N LEU A 56 37.81 -7.10 7.37
CA LEU A 56 37.10 -7.86 8.40
C LEU A 56 35.67 -8.12 7.93
N ASN A 57 35.46 -9.36 7.52
CA ASN A 57 34.30 -9.87 6.81
C ASN A 57 33.35 -10.56 7.81
N PRO A 58 32.21 -9.96 8.22
CA PRO A 58 31.11 -10.73 8.76
C PRO A 58 30.27 -11.22 7.57
N ARG A 59 30.65 -12.41 7.09
CA ARG A 59 29.82 -13.25 6.22
C ARG A 59 28.37 -13.30 6.71
N GLY A 60 27.45 -13.09 5.77
CA GLY A 60 26.22 -13.88 5.74
C GLY A 60 24.95 -13.24 6.27
N LEU A 61 24.65 -12.00 5.90
CA LEU A 61 23.26 -11.55 5.82
C LEU A 61 22.92 -11.38 4.34
N THR A 62 22.71 -12.51 3.66
CA THR A 62 21.90 -12.47 2.44
C THR A 62 20.54 -11.90 2.84
N PRO A 63 20.07 -10.80 2.23
CA PRO A 63 18.73 -10.32 2.48
C PRO A 63 17.76 -11.49 2.24
N PRO A 64 16.75 -11.69 3.11
CA PRO A 64 15.73 -12.70 2.85
C PRO A 64 15.18 -12.42 1.45
N ALA A 65 15.16 -13.47 0.62
CA ALA A 65 14.65 -13.41 -0.74
C ALA A 65 13.36 -12.58 -0.75
N PRO A 66 13.18 -11.67 -1.72
CA PRO A 66 11.97 -10.86 -1.80
C PRO A 66 10.80 -11.83 -1.71
N THR A 67 10.04 -11.71 -0.61
CA THR A 67 8.75 -12.37 -0.46
C THR A 67 8.05 -12.16 -1.79
N PRO A 68 7.64 -13.21 -2.51
CA PRO A 68 7.00 -13.05 -3.80
C PRO A 68 5.92 -12.01 -3.59
N GLU A 69 6.10 -10.84 -4.22
CA GLU A 69 5.06 -9.84 -4.34
C GLU A 69 3.86 -10.65 -4.81
N LEU A 70 2.88 -10.79 -3.92
CA LEU A 70 1.54 -11.17 -4.32
C LEU A 70 1.19 -10.11 -5.34
N GLN A 71 1.42 -10.45 -6.61
CA GLN A 71 0.81 -9.81 -7.76
C GLN A 71 -0.67 -9.92 -7.44
N VAL A 72 -1.19 -8.90 -6.77
CA VAL A 72 -2.60 -8.76 -6.50
C VAL A 72 -3.15 -8.52 -7.89
N ASP A 73 -3.56 -9.61 -8.55
CA ASP A 73 -4.11 -9.59 -9.89
C ASP A 73 -4.98 -8.35 -10.03
N GLU A 74 -4.57 -7.47 -10.95
CA GLU A 74 -5.21 -6.20 -11.29
C GLU A 74 -6.57 -6.44 -11.98
N ALA A 75 -7.24 -7.55 -11.66
CA ALA A 75 -8.57 -7.93 -12.08
C ALA A 75 -9.66 -7.40 -11.11
N LEU A 76 -9.27 -6.77 -9.99
CA LEU A 76 -10.17 -6.03 -9.10
C LEU A 76 -9.92 -4.51 -9.13
N ARG A 77 -9.57 -3.97 -10.31
CA ARG A 77 -9.87 -2.57 -10.61
C ARG A 77 -11.39 -2.44 -10.51
N VAL A 78 -11.85 -1.93 -9.38
CA VAL A 78 -13.23 -1.45 -9.22
C VAL A 78 -13.43 -0.50 -10.40
N PRO A 79 -14.34 -0.81 -11.35
CA PRO A 79 -14.57 0.07 -12.47
C PRO A 79 -14.84 1.44 -11.87
N ASP A 80 -14.01 2.40 -12.28
CA ASP A 80 -14.19 3.80 -11.98
C ASP A 80 -15.68 4.07 -12.25
N LEU A 81 -16.45 4.27 -11.18
CA LEU A 81 -17.86 4.64 -11.26
C LEU A 81 -17.85 6.07 -11.76
N GLN A 82 -17.53 6.19 -13.05
CA GLN A 82 -17.52 7.38 -13.85
C GLN A 82 -18.91 7.95 -13.63
N ALA A 83 -18.94 8.99 -12.80
CA ALA A 83 -20.16 9.62 -12.33
C ALA A 83 -21.05 9.86 -13.53
N ALA A 84 -22.14 9.09 -13.63
CA ALA A 84 -23.10 9.26 -14.69
C ALA A 84 -23.49 10.74 -14.70
N PRO A 85 -23.34 11.47 -15.83
CA PRO A 85 -23.72 12.86 -15.90
C PRO A 85 -25.20 12.91 -15.50
N SER A 86 -25.47 13.62 -14.40
CA SER A 86 -26.83 13.92 -13.94
C SER A 86 -27.48 14.85 -14.96
N ALA A 87 -27.90 14.28 -16.09
CA ALA A 87 -28.80 14.93 -17.02
C ALA A 87 -30.18 14.97 -16.35
N PHE A 88 -30.36 15.96 -15.46
CA PHE A 88 -31.69 16.48 -15.14
C PHE A 88 -32.27 17.07 -16.43
N SER A 89 -32.81 16.20 -17.29
CA SER A 89 -33.69 16.60 -18.36
C SER A 89 -34.89 17.30 -17.73
N ALA A 90 -34.97 18.60 -17.99
CA ALA A 90 -36.11 19.43 -17.64
C ALA A 90 -37.39 18.77 -18.19
N PHE A 91 -38.26 18.34 -17.28
CA PHE A 91 -39.63 17.96 -17.61
C PHE A 91 -40.34 19.21 -18.16
N SER A 92 -40.38 19.32 -19.50
CA SER A 92 -41.27 20.24 -20.18
C SER A 92 -42.69 19.67 -20.06
N ALA A 93 -43.51 20.32 -19.24
CA ALA A 93 -44.89 19.92 -19.02
C ALA A 93 -45.69 20.03 -20.34
N PRO A 94 -46.33 18.94 -20.83
CA PRO A 94 -47.23 19.04 -21.96
C PRO A 94 -48.50 19.82 -21.55
N ALA A 95 -48.82 20.87 -22.30
CA ALA A 95 -50.04 21.65 -22.11
C ALA A 95 -51.30 20.77 -22.35
N PRO A 96 -52.38 20.97 -21.58
CA PRO A 96 -53.62 20.21 -21.77
C PRO A 96 -54.30 20.65 -23.08
N ALA A 97 -54.32 19.75 -24.07
CA ALA A 97 -55.11 19.92 -25.28
C ALA A 97 -56.60 19.74 -24.96
N SER A 98 -57.34 20.83 -25.06
CA SER A 98 -58.77 20.92 -24.83
C SER A 98 -59.56 20.10 -25.85
N LEU A 99 -60.15 18.99 -25.39
CA LEU A 99 -61.52 18.56 -25.64
C LEU A 99 -62.19 19.00 -26.97
N ALA A 100 -61.73 18.45 -28.09
CA ALA A 100 -62.50 18.41 -29.33
C ALA A 100 -63.23 17.07 -29.41
N MET A 101 -64.36 16.93 -28.70
CA MET A 101 -65.12 15.68 -28.63
C MET A 101 -66.61 15.93 -28.94
N LEU A 102 -66.98 16.00 -30.22
CA LEU A 102 -68.38 15.81 -30.63
C LEU A 102 -68.58 15.57 -32.14
N GLN A 103 -67.93 14.58 -32.75
CA GLN A 103 -68.31 14.11 -34.10
C GLN A 103 -67.67 12.74 -34.42
N GLY A 104 -68.39 11.64 -34.21
CA GLY A 104 -67.97 10.32 -34.72
C GLY A 104 -68.37 9.10 -33.88
N ALA A 105 -69.66 8.87 -33.63
CA ALA A 105 -70.14 7.75 -32.80
C ALA A 105 -70.13 6.36 -33.47
N GLN A 106 -69.71 6.24 -34.74
CA GLN A 106 -69.73 4.95 -35.48
C GLN A 106 -68.35 4.31 -35.71
N GLY A 107 -67.25 4.97 -35.33
CA GLY A 107 -65.88 4.41 -35.41
C GLY A 107 -65.26 4.03 -34.06
N THR A 108 -66.00 4.17 -32.95
CA THR A 108 -65.46 4.06 -31.58
C THR A 108 -65.16 2.64 -31.12
N ALA A 109 -65.84 1.62 -31.68
CA ALA A 109 -65.64 0.23 -31.28
C ALA A 109 -64.24 -0.30 -31.66
N GLY A 110 -63.82 -0.13 -32.92
CA GLY A 110 -62.49 -0.56 -33.36
C GLY A 110 -61.33 0.25 -32.74
N ALA A 111 -61.57 1.52 -32.39
CA ALA A 111 -60.60 2.33 -31.67
C ALA A 111 -60.40 1.83 -30.23
N ALA A 112 -61.46 1.39 -29.56
CA ALA A 112 -61.39 0.82 -28.22
C ALA A 112 -60.65 -0.53 -28.21
N GLU A 113 -60.89 -1.39 -29.20
CA GLU A 113 -60.19 -2.68 -29.35
C GLU A 113 -58.69 -2.47 -29.60
N SER A 114 -58.32 -1.59 -30.53
CA SER A 114 -56.91 -1.25 -30.80
C SER A 114 -56.20 -0.64 -29.58
N ALA A 115 -56.88 0.23 -28.83
CA ALA A 115 -56.34 0.79 -27.59
C ALA A 115 -56.14 -0.28 -26.52
N ALA A 116 -57.08 -1.24 -26.39
CA ALA A 116 -56.94 -2.35 -25.45
C ALA A 116 -55.76 -3.26 -25.83
N GLU A 117 -55.58 -3.58 -27.11
CA GLU A 117 -54.44 -4.36 -27.59
C GLU A 117 -53.10 -3.65 -27.31
N ALA A 118 -53.03 -2.33 -27.51
CA ALA A 118 -51.84 -1.54 -27.20
C ALA A 118 -51.49 -1.60 -25.71
N VAL A 119 -52.50 -1.45 -24.83
CA VAL A 119 -52.31 -1.54 -23.37
C VAL A 119 -51.84 -2.93 -22.96
N VAL A 120 -52.41 -4.01 -23.52
CA VAL A 120 -51.96 -5.38 -23.23
C VAL A 120 -50.50 -5.58 -23.66
N LYS A 121 -50.11 -5.05 -24.82
CA LYS A 121 -48.72 -5.13 -25.29
C LYS A 121 -47.76 -4.37 -24.37
N GLU A 122 -48.14 -3.17 -23.94
CA GLU A 122 -47.33 -2.36 -23.02
C GLU A 122 -47.19 -3.03 -21.65
N LEU A 123 -48.28 -3.55 -21.07
CA LEU A 123 -48.25 -4.31 -19.82
C LEU A 123 -47.36 -5.56 -19.89
N ASN A 124 -47.36 -6.26 -21.04
CA ASN A 124 -46.47 -7.40 -21.24
C ASN A 124 -44.99 -7.00 -21.29
N LEU A 125 -44.66 -5.85 -21.92
CA LEU A 125 -43.30 -5.32 -21.93
C LEU A 125 -42.86 -4.85 -20.55
N GLU A 126 -43.75 -4.17 -19.82
CA GLU A 126 -43.51 -3.73 -18.45
C GLU A 126 -43.27 -4.92 -17.52
N SER A 127 -44.12 -5.96 -17.58
CA SER A 127 -43.96 -7.20 -16.81
C SER A 127 -42.60 -7.87 -17.07
N GLN A 128 -42.18 -7.99 -18.33
CA GLN A 128 -40.86 -8.53 -18.67
C GLN A 128 -39.70 -7.67 -18.14
N ALA A 129 -39.83 -6.35 -18.23
CA ALA A 129 -38.82 -5.42 -17.71
C ALA A 129 -38.73 -5.51 -16.17
N GLU A 130 -39.86 -5.63 -15.48
CA GLU A 130 -39.90 -5.83 -14.03
C GLU A 130 -39.24 -7.14 -13.62
N GLU A 131 -39.54 -8.26 -14.28
CA GLU A 131 -38.90 -9.55 -14.02
C GLU A 131 -37.38 -9.48 -14.19
N GLN A 132 -36.90 -8.83 -15.26
CA GLN A 132 -35.46 -8.63 -15.47
C GLN A 132 -34.85 -7.75 -14.38
N ALA A 133 -35.51 -6.64 -14.01
CA ALA A 133 -35.05 -5.76 -12.95
C ALA A 133 -34.92 -6.51 -11.61
N GLN A 134 -35.93 -7.31 -11.25
CA GLN A 134 -35.89 -8.15 -10.04
C GLN A 134 -34.74 -9.17 -10.09
N SER A 135 -34.45 -9.75 -11.26
CA SER A 135 -33.34 -10.69 -11.41
C SER A 135 -31.97 -10.01 -11.20
N PHE A 136 -31.80 -8.80 -11.73
CA PHE A 136 -30.59 -8.01 -11.53
C PHE A 136 -30.43 -7.56 -10.08
N GLU A 137 -31.52 -7.16 -9.42
CA GLU A 137 -31.51 -6.78 -8.01
C GLU A 137 -31.04 -7.94 -7.13
N ARG A 138 -31.61 -9.15 -7.33
CA ARG A 138 -31.17 -10.35 -6.60
C ARG A 138 -29.68 -10.63 -6.80
N ARG A 139 -29.21 -10.57 -8.05
CA ARG A 139 -27.79 -10.79 -8.38
C ARG A 139 -26.88 -9.72 -7.79
N ALA A 140 -27.31 -8.46 -7.77
CA ALA A 140 -26.55 -7.37 -7.16
C ALA A 140 -26.40 -7.57 -5.65
N VAL A 141 -27.47 -8.00 -4.97
CA VAL A 141 -27.43 -8.34 -3.54
C VAL A 141 -26.49 -9.52 -3.27
N GLU A 142 -26.57 -10.58 -4.07
CA GLU A 142 -25.66 -11.73 -3.97
C GLU A 142 -24.19 -11.34 -4.19
N LEU A 143 -23.90 -10.55 -5.23
CA LEU A 143 -22.55 -10.05 -5.50
C LEU A 143 -22.03 -9.19 -4.34
N ARG A 144 -22.86 -8.32 -3.77
CA ARG A 144 -22.48 -7.50 -2.62
C ARG A 144 -22.19 -8.34 -1.38
N ALA A 145 -23.00 -9.37 -1.12
CA ALA A 145 -22.79 -10.31 -0.03
C ALA A 145 -21.46 -11.08 -0.22
N ASN A 146 -21.22 -11.59 -1.42
CA ASN A 146 -19.99 -12.32 -1.77
C ASN A 146 -18.75 -11.43 -1.67
N ALA A 147 -18.79 -10.22 -2.22
CA ALA A 147 -17.69 -9.26 -2.13
C ALA A 147 -17.36 -8.93 -0.66
N THR A 148 -18.39 -8.74 0.18
CA THR A 148 -18.21 -8.49 1.62
C THR A 148 -17.58 -9.70 2.33
N ALA A 149 -17.98 -10.92 1.99
CA ALA A 149 -17.41 -12.14 2.55
C ALA A 149 -15.93 -12.29 2.15
N VAL A 150 -15.59 -12.06 0.88
CA VAL A 150 -14.21 -12.10 0.38
C VAL A 150 -13.34 -11.04 1.06
N ALA A 151 -13.84 -9.80 1.19
CA ALA A 151 -13.11 -8.73 1.87
C ALA A 151 -12.82 -9.08 3.34
N LYS A 152 -13.81 -9.62 4.07
CA LYS A 152 -13.61 -10.09 5.46
C LYS A 152 -12.58 -11.20 5.56
N LEU A 153 -12.66 -12.21 4.69
CA LEU A 153 -11.71 -13.32 4.67
C LEU A 153 -10.29 -12.84 4.34
N SER A 154 -10.15 -11.94 3.36
CA SER A 154 -8.87 -11.34 2.97
C SER A 154 -8.25 -10.57 4.15
N SER A 155 -9.03 -9.72 4.82
CA SER A 155 -8.59 -9.00 6.02
C SER A 155 -8.12 -9.94 7.13
N GLN A 156 -8.87 -11.02 7.41
CA GLN A 156 -8.46 -12.01 8.41
C GLN A 156 -7.15 -12.74 8.03
N ARG A 157 -6.98 -13.07 6.74
CA ARG A 157 -5.73 -13.68 6.25
C ARG A 157 -4.55 -12.74 6.39
N ALA A 158 -4.72 -11.47 6.02
CA ALA A 158 -3.70 -10.45 6.17
C ALA A 158 -3.28 -10.27 7.64
N LEU A 159 -4.24 -10.22 8.57
CA LEU A 159 -3.95 -10.13 10.00
C LEU A 159 -3.18 -11.35 10.52
N ARG A 160 -3.56 -12.57 10.12
CA ARG A 160 -2.83 -13.79 10.50
C ARG A 160 -1.41 -13.81 9.92
N ALA A 161 -1.25 -13.46 8.66
CA ALA A 161 0.07 -13.37 8.03
C ALA A 161 0.95 -12.33 8.75
N GLY A 162 0.39 -11.17 9.09
CA GLY A 162 1.08 -10.14 9.88
C GLY A 162 1.49 -10.63 11.26
N ALA A 163 0.62 -11.38 11.96
CA ALA A 163 0.94 -11.95 13.28
C ALA A 163 2.10 -12.96 13.20
N VAL A 164 2.09 -13.86 12.21
CA VAL A 164 3.16 -14.85 12.01
C VAL A 164 4.49 -14.18 11.64
N ALA A 165 4.45 -13.18 10.74
CA ALA A 165 5.64 -12.41 10.36
C ALA A 165 6.22 -11.63 11.57
N GLY A 166 5.34 -10.99 12.36
CA GLY A 166 5.72 -10.29 13.58
C GLY A 166 6.35 -11.22 14.63
N GLU A 167 5.76 -12.39 14.87
CA GLU A 167 6.30 -13.40 15.77
C GLU A 167 7.68 -13.89 15.32
N THR A 168 7.82 -14.17 14.02
CA THR A 168 9.10 -14.61 13.44
C THR A 168 10.17 -13.54 13.65
N LYS A 169 9.86 -12.27 13.33
CA LYS A 169 10.83 -11.18 13.52
C LYS A 169 11.16 -10.94 14.99
N ALA A 170 10.20 -11.10 15.90
CA ALA A 170 10.44 -10.98 17.33
C ALA A 170 11.40 -12.07 17.83
N LYS A 171 11.26 -13.31 17.35
CA LYS A 171 12.20 -14.41 17.65
C LYS A 171 13.61 -14.09 17.15
N ASP A 172 13.75 -13.57 15.93
CA ASP A 172 15.05 -13.17 15.39
C ASP A 172 15.71 -12.08 16.24
N LEU A 173 14.95 -11.06 16.65
CA LEU A 173 15.46 -9.99 17.49
C LEU A 173 15.90 -10.50 18.87
N LEU A 174 15.12 -11.40 19.48
CA LEU A 174 15.51 -12.03 20.75
C LEU A 174 16.80 -12.83 20.61
N GLN A 175 16.96 -13.60 19.53
CA GLN A 175 18.20 -14.31 19.26
C GLN A 175 19.40 -13.36 19.08
N GLN A 176 19.21 -12.23 18.40
CA GLN A 176 20.25 -11.21 18.26
C GLN A 176 20.64 -10.59 19.59
N VAL A 177 19.67 -10.27 20.45
CA VAL A 177 19.93 -9.77 21.81
C VAL A 177 20.73 -10.78 22.61
N LEU A 178 20.31 -12.06 22.63
CA LEU A 178 21.03 -13.13 23.33
C LEU A 178 22.47 -13.29 22.81
N ALA A 179 22.68 -13.20 21.49
CA ALA A 179 24.01 -13.27 20.90
C ALA A 179 24.91 -12.09 21.33
N ILE A 180 24.34 -10.88 21.45
CA ILE A 180 25.06 -9.70 21.93
C ILE A 180 25.39 -9.85 23.42
N GLU A 181 24.45 -10.31 24.25
CA GLU A 181 24.66 -10.56 25.67
C GLU A 181 25.77 -11.59 25.90
N GLN A 182 25.79 -12.68 25.13
CA GLN A 182 26.86 -13.67 25.20
C GLN A 182 28.23 -13.07 24.88
N LYS A 183 28.34 -12.30 23.78
CA LYS A 183 29.59 -11.61 23.41
C LYS A 183 30.04 -10.63 24.48
N ALA A 184 29.11 -9.88 25.08
CA ALA A 184 29.41 -8.96 26.17
C ALA A 184 29.95 -9.70 27.40
N SER A 185 29.34 -10.83 27.75
CA SER A 185 29.79 -11.70 28.85
C SER A 185 31.19 -12.25 28.61
N GLU A 186 31.48 -12.73 27.39
CA GLU A 186 32.82 -13.21 27.02
C GLU A 186 33.86 -12.09 27.09
N ALA A 187 33.55 -10.90 26.58
CA ALA A 187 34.43 -9.73 26.64
C ALA A 187 34.70 -9.30 28.09
N GLU A 188 33.69 -9.33 28.96
CA GLU A 188 33.85 -9.05 30.39
C GLU A 188 34.76 -10.07 31.08
N ALA A 189 34.59 -11.36 30.79
CA ALA A 189 35.45 -12.42 31.30
C ALA A 189 36.92 -12.24 30.85
N GLN A 190 37.14 -11.89 29.59
CA GLN A 190 38.48 -11.58 29.07
C GLN A 190 39.09 -10.35 29.74
N ALA A 191 38.32 -9.27 29.91
CA ALA A 191 38.78 -8.07 30.60
C ALA A 191 39.14 -8.37 32.06
N ALA A 192 38.35 -9.18 32.76
CA ALA A 192 38.65 -9.64 34.11
C ALA A 192 39.93 -10.48 34.17
N ALA A 193 40.15 -11.39 33.20
CA ALA A 193 41.37 -12.17 33.10
C ALA A 193 42.61 -11.29 32.89
N LEU A 194 42.53 -10.30 32.00
CA LEU A 194 43.61 -9.33 31.76
C LEU A 194 43.91 -8.49 33.00
N ARG A 195 42.88 -8.01 33.71
CA ARG A 195 43.06 -7.28 34.98
C ARG A 195 43.75 -8.13 36.03
N LYS A 196 43.36 -9.40 36.17
CA LYS A 196 44.00 -10.34 37.10
C LYS A 196 45.48 -10.57 36.75
N ARG A 197 45.78 -10.73 35.45
CA ARG A 197 47.15 -10.88 34.96
C ARG A 197 48.00 -9.64 35.25
N ALA A 198 47.51 -8.44 34.89
CA ALA A 198 48.20 -7.19 35.15
C ALA A 198 48.47 -6.97 36.65
N ALA A 199 47.52 -7.32 37.52
CA ALA A 199 47.71 -7.25 38.97
C ALA A 199 48.78 -8.22 39.49
N ALA A 200 48.91 -9.42 38.89
CA ALA A 200 49.96 -10.38 39.24
C ALA A 200 51.34 -9.90 38.76
N GLU A 201 51.42 -9.36 37.55
CA GLU A 201 52.65 -8.79 36.98
C GLU A 201 53.14 -7.59 37.80
N LEU A 202 52.24 -6.73 38.28
CA LEU A 202 52.59 -5.59 39.13
C LEU A 202 53.19 -6.04 40.48
N ARG A 203 52.60 -7.05 41.12
CA ARG A 203 53.16 -7.64 42.36
C ARG A 203 54.55 -8.21 42.13
N GLN A 204 54.75 -8.93 41.03
CA GLN A 204 56.06 -9.47 40.67
C GLN A 204 57.11 -8.36 40.45
N ALA A 205 56.71 -7.25 39.83
CA ALA A 205 57.59 -6.09 39.65
C ALA A 205 57.96 -5.43 41.00
N ASP A 206 57.00 -5.30 41.91
CA ASP A 206 57.23 -4.80 43.27
C ASP A 206 58.22 -5.70 44.04
N ASP A 207 58.06 -7.03 43.93
CA ASP A 207 58.96 -8.00 44.54
C ASP A 207 60.40 -7.85 44.00
N PHE A 208 60.57 -7.77 42.67
CA PHE A 208 61.89 -7.54 42.06
C PHE A 208 62.51 -6.20 42.47
N SER A 209 61.71 -5.14 42.54
CA SER A 209 62.16 -3.83 43.02
C SER A 209 62.64 -3.90 44.47
N SER A 210 61.92 -4.63 45.33
CA SER A 210 62.31 -4.82 46.73
C SER A 210 63.65 -5.56 46.87
N ILE A 211 63.88 -6.61 46.07
CA ILE A 211 65.12 -7.38 46.04
C ILE A 211 66.28 -6.51 45.54
N ALA A 212 66.08 -5.75 44.46
CA ALA A 212 67.09 -4.84 43.93
C ALA A 212 67.49 -3.77 44.96
N ASN A 213 66.52 -3.17 45.66
CA ASN A 213 66.77 -2.20 46.73
C ASN A 213 67.50 -2.80 47.93
N ALA A 214 67.25 -4.07 48.26
CA ALA A 214 68.00 -4.78 49.30
C ALA A 214 69.44 -5.05 48.87
N ALA A 215 69.67 -5.46 47.62
CA ALA A 215 71.00 -5.72 47.07
C ALA A 215 71.87 -4.45 46.99
N MET A 216 71.29 -3.28 46.70
CA MET A 216 72.01 -2.00 46.66
C MET A 216 72.45 -1.47 48.04
N LYS A 217 71.92 -2.02 49.14
CA LYS A 217 72.28 -1.60 50.51
C LYS A 217 73.39 -2.44 51.12
N MET A 218 73.78 -3.55 50.49
CA MET A 218 74.93 -4.38 50.89
C MET A 218 76.18 -3.90 50.18
#